data_AF-A0A965RUL7-F1
#
_entry.id   AF-A0A965RUL7-F1
#
_cell.length_a   1.000
_cell.length_b   1.000
_cell.length_c   1.000
_cell.angle_alpha   90.00
_cell.angle_beta   90.00
_cell.angle_gamma   90.00
#
_symmetry.space_group_name_H-M   'P 1'
#
loop_
_entity.id
_entity.type
_entity.pdbx_description
1 polymer ?
#
loop_
_entity_poly.entity_id
_entity_poly.type
_entity_poly.pdbx_seq_one_letter_code
_entity_poly.pdbx_strand_id
1 'polypeptide(L)'
;MNDLKINESLTNFDFVEKTMAQISKDFNRSGIDFEFQLQSNLPLKEQVVSEIRHAIVKLSSTELQQFIYTIDLNENDFLKAVTINDDLLTLSERILQREALKVFIKINYQG
;
A
#
# COMPACT_ATOMS: atom_id res chain seq x y z
N MET A 1 -7.56 3.85 17.06
CA MET A 1 -7.27 2.64 17.89
C MET A 1 -6.82 1.45 17.03
N ASN A 2 -7.34 1.28 15.80
CA ASN A 2 -6.87 0.24 14.87
C ASN A 2 -5.50 0.56 14.24
N ASP A 3 -5.19 1.84 13.99
CA ASP A 3 -3.95 2.24 13.30
C ASP A 3 -2.67 1.94 14.09
N LEU A 4 -2.72 2.06 15.43
CA LEU A 4 -1.62 1.68 16.32
C LEU A 4 -1.33 0.18 16.23
N LYS A 5 -2.37 -0.66 16.30
CA LYS A 5 -2.24 -2.13 16.19
C LYS A 5 -1.74 -2.58 14.81
N ILE A 6 -2.15 -1.89 13.74
CA ILE A 6 -1.66 -2.17 12.38
C ILE A 6 -0.19 -1.79 12.25
N ASN A 7 0.21 -0.62 12.75
CA ASN A 7 1.61 -0.20 12.73
C ASN A 7 2.51 -1.15 13.54
N GLU A 8 2.04 -1.64 14.69
CA GLU A 8 2.72 -2.70 15.46
C GLU A 8 2.79 -4.01 14.66
N SER A 9 1.69 -4.41 13.99
CA SER A 9 1.64 -5.63 13.17
C SER A 9 2.58 -5.56 11.95
N LEU A 10 2.86 -4.36 11.42
CA LEU A 10 3.83 -4.14 10.34
C LEU A 10 5.29 -4.34 10.77
N THR A 11 5.54 -4.78 12.00
CA THR A 11 6.84 -5.28 12.47
C THR A 11 6.94 -6.82 12.42
N ASN A 12 5.82 -7.52 12.19
CA ASN A 12 5.75 -8.98 12.09
C ASN A 12 5.89 -9.42 10.63
N PHE A 13 6.84 -10.32 10.36
CA PHE A 13 7.17 -10.77 9.00
C PHE A 13 5.96 -11.41 8.28
N ASP A 14 5.28 -12.37 8.89
CA ASP A 14 4.12 -13.06 8.28
C ASP A 14 2.99 -12.09 7.94
N PHE A 15 2.74 -11.10 8.82
CA PHE A 15 1.74 -10.07 8.57
C PHE A 15 2.14 -9.17 7.39
N VAL A 16 3.41 -8.80 7.31
CA VAL A 16 3.94 -8.00 6.20
C VAL A 16 3.89 -8.78 4.89
N GLU A 17 4.27 -10.05 4.86
CA GLU A 17 4.17 -10.89 3.66
C GLU A 17 2.72 -11.00 3.15
N LYS A 18 1.74 -11.20 4.04
CA LYS A 18 0.32 -11.21 3.66
C LYS A 18 -0.13 -9.85 3.13
N THR A 19 0.39 -8.77 3.71
CA THR A 19 0.11 -7.40 3.27
C THR A 19 0.69 -7.15 1.88
N MET A 20 1.95 -7.55 1.64
CA MET A 20 2.60 -7.49 0.33
C MET A 20 1.81 -8.28 -0.72
N ALA A 21 1.42 -9.52 -0.41
CA ALA A 21 0.62 -10.34 -1.32
C ALA A 21 -0.73 -9.68 -1.66
N GLN A 22 -1.36 -9.01 -0.68
CA GLN A 22 -2.59 -8.26 -0.90
C GLN A 22 -2.36 -7.03 -1.80
N ILE A 23 -1.26 -6.30 -1.60
CA ILE A 23 -0.85 -5.17 -2.44
C ILE A 23 -0.62 -5.63 -3.89
N SER A 24 0.24 -6.63 -4.12
CA SER A 24 0.50 -7.17 -5.46
C SER A 24 -0.77 -7.65 -6.15
N LYS A 25 -1.68 -8.29 -5.41
CA LYS A 25 -2.97 -8.72 -5.96
C LYS A 25 -3.82 -7.54 -6.45
N ASP A 26 -3.89 -6.44 -5.70
CA ASP A 26 -4.73 -5.30 -6.06
C ASP A 26 -4.09 -4.44 -7.17
N PHE A 27 -2.76 -4.35 -7.24
CA PHE A 27 -2.05 -3.81 -8.42
C PHE A 27 -2.35 -4.64 -9.68
N ASN A 28 -2.20 -5.96 -9.61
CA ASN A 28 -2.47 -6.84 -10.75
C ASN A 28 -3.94 -6.78 -11.21
N ARG A 29 -4.88 -6.61 -10.28
CA ARG A 29 -6.31 -6.38 -10.60
C ARG A 29 -6.57 -5.09 -11.34
N SER A 30 -5.69 -4.10 -11.16
CA SER A 30 -5.73 -2.82 -11.86
C SER A 30 -4.94 -2.86 -13.17
N GLY A 31 -4.50 -4.05 -13.60
CA GLY A 31 -3.71 -4.25 -14.83
C GLY A 31 -2.24 -3.86 -14.70
N ILE A 32 -1.75 -3.63 -13.48
CA ILE A 32 -0.38 -3.21 -13.20
C ILE A 32 0.40 -4.42 -12.71
N ASP A 33 1.38 -4.87 -13.50
CA ASP A 33 2.28 -5.95 -13.09
C ASP A 33 3.23 -5.45 -11.99
N PHE A 34 3.08 -5.99 -10.78
CA PHE A 34 3.82 -5.54 -9.60
C PHE A 34 4.25 -6.67 -8.68
N GLU A 35 5.56 -6.79 -8.52
CA GLU A 35 6.22 -7.68 -7.57
C GLU A 35 7.24 -6.90 -6.72
N PHE A 36 7.30 -7.23 -5.43
CA PHE A 36 8.23 -6.58 -4.52
C PHE A 36 9.68 -7.06 -4.72
N GLN A 37 10.62 -6.12 -4.80
CA GLN A 37 12.05 -6.40 -4.82
C GLN A 37 12.71 -5.90 -3.53
N LEU A 38 12.60 -6.71 -2.47
CA LEU A 38 13.14 -6.37 -1.16
C LEU A 38 14.68 -6.42 -1.11
N GLN A 39 15.31 -5.48 -0.41
CA GLN A 39 16.74 -5.38 -0.18
C GLN A 39 17.08 -5.43 1.31
N SER A 40 18.08 -6.20 1.72
CA SER A 40 18.34 -6.49 3.14
C SER A 40 18.85 -5.32 4.02
N ASN A 41 18.98 -4.11 3.49
CA ASN A 41 19.67 -2.98 4.13
C ASN A 41 18.74 -1.92 4.77
N LEU A 42 17.42 -2.07 4.68
CA LEU A 42 16.44 -1.14 5.26
C LEU A 42 15.42 -1.88 6.14
N PRO A 43 14.74 -1.20 7.08
CA PRO A 43 13.58 -1.75 7.76
C PRO A 43 12.51 -2.22 6.76
N LEU A 44 11.92 -3.40 6.98
CA LEU A 44 11.00 -4.03 6.03
C LEU A 44 9.83 -3.13 5.63
N LYS A 45 9.25 -2.40 6.59
CA LYS A 45 8.17 -1.43 6.31
C LYS A 45 8.61 -0.34 5.33
N GLU A 46 9.81 0.21 5.51
CA GLU A 46 10.34 1.28 4.65
C GLU A 46 10.60 0.77 3.23
N GLN A 47 11.08 -0.47 3.09
CA GLN A 47 11.23 -1.11 1.79
C GLN A 47 9.89 -1.26 1.07
N VAL A 48 8.86 -1.73 1.78
CA VAL A 48 7.51 -1.88 1.21
C VAL A 48 6.95 -0.54 0.74
N VAL A 49 7.09 0.52 1.56
CA VAL A 49 6.67 1.88 1.16
C VAL A 49 7.45 2.37 -0.07
N SER A 50 8.77 2.13 -0.09
CA SER A 50 9.63 2.50 -1.21
C SER A 50 9.21 1.80 -2.51
N GLU A 51 8.91 0.50 -2.45
CA GLU A 51 8.48 -0.28 -3.62
C GLU A 51 7.11 0.16 -4.14
N ILE A 52 6.16 0.45 -3.25
CA ILE A 52 4.86 1.04 -3.64
C ILE A 52 5.09 2.38 -4.33
N ARG A 53 5.96 3.24 -3.77
CA ARG A 53 6.29 4.54 -4.35
C ARG A 53 6.88 4.40 -5.75
N HIS A 54 7.81 3.45 -5.93
CA HIS A 54 8.41 3.15 -7.23
C HIS A 54 7.40 2.61 -8.25
N ALA A 55 6.36 1.90 -7.81
CA ALA A 55 5.28 1.46 -8.68
C ALA A 55 4.41 2.63 -9.10
N ILE A 56 3.89 3.40 -8.15
CA ILE A 56 2.91 4.47 -8.44
C ILE A 56 3.50 5.64 -9.23
N VAL A 57 4.80 5.93 -9.11
CA VAL A 57 5.46 7.00 -9.89
C VAL A 57 5.56 6.67 -11.37
N LYS A 58 5.47 5.38 -11.74
CA LYS A 58 5.50 4.92 -13.14
C LYS A 58 4.12 4.93 -13.79
N LEU A 59 3.06 5.12 -13.01
CA LEU A 59 1.68 5.13 -13.50
C LEU A 59 1.33 6.49 -14.09
N SER A 60 0.54 6.49 -15.16
CA SER A 60 -0.18 7.68 -15.59
C SER A 60 -1.18 8.13 -14.52
N SER A 61 -1.58 9.39 -14.56
CA SER A 61 -2.58 9.91 -13.62
C SER A 61 -3.90 9.12 -13.67
N THR A 62 -4.29 8.62 -14.83
CA THR A 62 -5.49 7.80 -15.02
C THR A 62 -5.35 6.42 -14.40
N GLU A 63 -4.23 5.72 -14.63
CA GLU A 63 -3.97 4.40 -14.03
C GLU A 63 -3.88 4.51 -12.50
N LEU A 64 -3.20 5.54 -12.00
CA LEU A 64 -3.11 5.81 -10.57
C LEU A 64 -4.50 6.06 -9.97
N GLN A 65 -5.33 6.90 -10.60
CA GLN A 65 -6.69 7.16 -10.11
C GLN A 65 -7.54 5.88 -10.11
N GLN A 66 -7.48 5.06 -11.16
CA GLN A 66 -8.17 3.77 -11.23
C GLN A 66 -7.72 2.81 -10.12
N PHE A 67 -6.41 2.75 -9.87
CA PHE A 67 -5.85 1.95 -8.78
C PHE A 67 -6.39 2.40 -7.41
N ILE A 68 -6.36 3.70 -7.13
CA ILE A 68 -6.87 4.29 -5.87
C ILE A 68 -8.35 3.95 -5.65
N TYR A 69 -9.19 4.03 -6.69
CA TYR A 69 -10.57 3.59 -6.59
C TYR A 69 -10.71 2.09 -6.32
N THR A 70 -9.87 1.27 -6.97
CA THR A 70 -9.92 -0.20 -6.85
C THR A 70 -9.60 -0.67 -5.43
N ILE A 71 -8.67 0.00 -4.75
CA ILE A 71 -8.31 -0.32 -3.37
C ILE A 71 -9.23 0.33 -2.33
N ASP A 72 -10.23 1.10 -2.76
CA ASP A 72 -11.17 1.82 -1.91
C ASP A 72 -10.44 2.78 -0.96
N LEU A 73 -9.52 3.57 -1.53
CA LEU A 73 -8.88 4.70 -0.85
C LEU A 73 -9.69 5.97 -1.17
N ASN A 74 -9.94 6.81 -0.15
CA ASN A 74 -10.76 8.01 -0.30
C ASN A 74 -10.13 8.99 -1.31
N GLU A 75 -10.86 9.31 -2.37
CA GLU A 75 -10.41 10.20 -3.45
C GLU A 75 -10.02 11.60 -2.95
N ASN A 76 -10.62 12.10 -1.87
CA ASN A 76 -10.24 13.39 -1.28
C ASN A 76 -8.83 13.37 -0.68
N ASP A 77 -8.35 12.21 -0.22
CA ASP A 77 -6.98 12.03 0.26
C ASP A 77 -6.01 11.93 -0.94
N PHE A 78 -6.45 11.33 -2.05
CA PHE A 78 -5.69 11.25 -3.29
C PHE A 78 -5.49 12.63 -3.96
N LEU A 79 -6.55 13.42 -4.10
CA LEU A 79 -6.49 14.73 -4.76
C LEU A 79 -5.53 15.69 -4.06
N LYS A 80 -5.45 15.61 -2.72
CA LYS A 80 -4.48 16.37 -1.91
C LYS A 80 -3.04 15.90 -2.15
N ALA A 81 -2.84 14.60 -2.34
CA ALA A 81 -1.51 14.03 -2.55
C ALA A 81 -0.96 14.27 -3.97
N VAL A 82 -1.84 14.41 -4.97
CA VAL A 82 -1.44 14.65 -6.37
C VAL A 82 -1.17 16.12 -6.68
N THR A 83 -1.86 17.05 -6.01
CA THR A 83 -1.70 18.50 -6.28
C THR A 83 -0.39 19.07 -5.78
N ILE A 84 0.26 18.40 -4.83
CA ILE A 84 1.55 18.79 -4.28
C ILE A 84 2.50 17.68 -4.68
N ASN A 85 3.40 17.93 -5.64
CA ASN A 85 4.38 16.96 -6.17
C ASN A 85 5.23 16.22 -5.09
N ASP A 86 5.11 16.57 -3.82
CA ASP A 86 5.84 15.99 -2.68
C ASP A 86 5.14 14.82 -1.96
N ASP A 87 3.86 14.52 -2.22
CA ASP A 87 3.11 13.63 -1.31
C ASP A 87 3.04 12.15 -1.74
N LEU A 88 3.83 11.71 -2.74
CA LEU A 88 3.90 10.30 -3.15
C LEU A 88 4.32 9.38 -2.00
N LEU A 89 5.13 9.87 -1.06
CA LEU A 89 5.48 9.12 0.15
C LEU A 89 4.23 8.86 0.99
N THR A 90 3.48 9.90 1.33
CA THR A 90 2.23 9.78 2.09
C THR A 90 1.21 8.91 1.37
N LEU A 91 1.09 9.04 0.04
CA LEU A 91 0.21 8.18 -0.74
C LEU A 91 0.61 6.71 -0.62
N SER A 92 1.91 6.42 -0.70
CA SER A 92 2.46 5.06 -0.54
C SER A 92 2.20 4.50 0.87
N GLU A 93 2.36 5.33 1.90
CA GLU A 93 2.02 4.95 3.27
C GLU A 93 0.53 4.67 3.46
N ARG A 94 -0.34 5.48 2.83
CA ARG A 94 -1.79 5.29 2.87
C ARG A 94 -2.22 4.02 2.15
N ILE A 95 -1.62 3.70 1.01
CA ILE A 95 -1.83 2.43 0.31
C ILE A 95 -1.45 1.27 1.22
N LEU A 96 -0.25 1.32 1.82
CA LEU A 96 0.19 0.29 2.76
C LEU A 96 -0.77 0.12 3.94
N GLN A 97 -1.21 1.22 4.56
CA GLN A 97 -2.16 1.17 5.67
C GLN A 97 -3.50 0.58 5.26
N ARG A 98 -4.02 0.94 4.07
CA ARG A 98 -5.30 0.43 3.56
C ARG A 98 -5.26 -1.08 3.36
N GLU A 99 -4.18 -1.59 2.77
CA GLU A 99 -4.02 -3.02 2.51
C GLU A 99 -3.72 -3.81 3.80
N ALA A 100 -2.90 -3.25 4.69
CA ALA A 100 -2.66 -3.83 6.01
C ALA A 100 -3.95 -3.94 6.83
N LEU A 101 -4.84 -2.94 6.77
CA LEU A 101 -6.16 -3.01 7.40
C LEU A 101 -7.02 -4.15 6.83
N LYS A 102 -7.04 -4.35 5.50
CA LYS A 102 -7.78 -5.46 4.88
C LYS A 102 -7.26 -6.82 5.38
N VAL A 103 -5.93 -6.97 5.45
CA VAL A 103 -5.30 -8.20 5.97
C VAL A 103 -5.61 -8.40 7.45
N PHE A 104 -5.49 -7.34 8.25
CA PHE A 104 -5.83 -7.38 9.68
C PHE A 104 -7.28 -7.82 9.91
N ILE A 105 -8.23 -7.26 9.15
CA ILE A 105 -9.64 -7.65 9.24
C ILE A 105 -9.83 -9.12 8.84
N LYS A 106 -9.21 -9.58 7.75
CA LYS A 106 -9.28 -10.98 7.31
C LYS A 106 -8.80 -11.94 8.39
N ILE A 107 -7.67 -11.64 9.02
CA ILE A 107 -7.06 -12.49 10.06
C ILE A 107 -7.92 -12.53 11.33
N ASN A 108 -8.44 -11.37 11.77
CA ASN A 108 -9.07 -11.25 13.08
C ASN A 108 -10.60 -11.44 13.08
N TYR A 109 -11.27 -11.25 11.94
CA TYR A 109 -12.74 -11.15 11.88
C TYR A 109 -13.40 -11.96 10.76
N GLN A 110 -12.64 -12.62 9.89
CA GLN A 110 -13.20 -13.46 8.80
C GLN A 110 -12.79 -14.94 8.92
N GLY A 111 -12.56 -15.40 10.16
CA GLY A 111 -12.34 -16.81 10.49
C GLY A 111 -13.63 -17.61 10.59
#